data_AF-A0A0P9DMJ3-F1
#
_entry.id   AF-A0A0P9DMJ3-F1
#
_cell.length_a   1.000
_cell.length_b   1.000
_cell.length_c   1.000
_cell.angle_alpha   90.00
_cell.angle_beta   90.00
_cell.angle_gamma   90.00
#
_symmetry.space_group_name_H-M   'P 1'
#
loop_
_entity.id
_entity.type
_entity.pdbx_description
1 polymer ?
#
loop_
_entity_poly.entity_id
_entity_poly.type
_entity_poly.pdbx_seq_one_letter_code
_entity_poly.pdbx_strand_id
1 'polypeptide(L)'
;MILSGEFSDDDWRRLENFAQYADELLRTKFAQKGDTGELRVQSTEEGGLQFEARLPDWDDVTVFLHKFRPILLQNESTFFYKIVNILARELEHPYVRGFLQREKARYSGKILQSAFQITSNDIIINSEQAVSDWLNAYEYHRAEDKQALLEKVHTMFPLDASKVLFLSVLNEKLFAVYNVAGFIQVMVGKIPDMNITAMPLSDK
;
A
#
# COMPACT_ATOMS: atom_id res chain seq x y z
N MET A 1 -23.21 -7.07 -15.91
CA MET A 1 -23.54 -6.61 -14.54
C MET A 1 -23.81 -5.12 -14.64
N ILE A 2 -24.94 -4.63 -14.13
CA ILE A 2 -25.24 -3.20 -14.08
C ILE A 2 -24.95 -2.74 -12.64
N LEU A 3 -24.00 -1.81 -12.48
CA LEU A 3 -23.74 -1.13 -11.22
C LEU A 3 -24.38 0.24 -11.29
N SER A 4 -25.15 0.61 -10.28
CA SER A 4 -25.75 1.94 -10.14
C SER A 4 -25.39 2.49 -8.76
N GLY A 5 -25.04 3.76 -8.69
CA GLY A 5 -24.79 4.50 -7.46
C GLY A 5 -24.90 6.00 -7.73
N GLU A 6 -25.25 6.77 -6.70
CA GLU A 6 -25.40 8.22 -6.80
C GLU A 6 -24.22 8.90 -6.09
N PHE A 7 -23.37 9.57 -6.85
CA PHE A 7 -22.22 10.28 -6.29
C PHE A 7 -22.50 11.78 -6.32
N SER A 8 -22.18 12.46 -5.23
CA SER A 8 -22.15 13.93 -5.23
C SER A 8 -21.02 14.46 -6.13
N ASP A 9 -21.12 15.72 -6.57
CA ASP A 9 -20.06 16.38 -7.35
C ASP A 9 -18.70 16.38 -6.60
N ASP A 10 -18.73 16.51 -5.27
CA ASP A 10 -17.52 16.46 -4.45
C ASP A 10 -16.93 15.05 -4.39
N ASP A 11 -17.77 14.02 -4.26
CA ASP A 11 -17.31 12.63 -4.31
C ASP A 11 -16.67 12.33 -5.68
N TRP A 12 -17.32 12.73 -6.78
CA TRP A 12 -16.77 12.55 -8.13
C TRP A 12 -15.40 13.20 -8.27
N ARG A 13 -15.25 14.45 -7.86
CA ARG A 13 -13.97 15.16 -7.89
C ARG A 13 -12.89 14.44 -7.10
N ARG A 14 -13.22 13.88 -5.92
CA ARG A 14 -12.26 13.11 -5.11
C ARG A 14 -11.84 11.81 -5.79
N LEU A 15 -12.79 11.09 -6.40
CA LEU A 15 -12.52 9.86 -7.15
C LEU A 15 -11.61 10.14 -8.36
N GLU A 16 -11.87 11.21 -9.11
CA GLU A 16 -11.04 11.60 -10.25
C GLU A 16 -9.62 12.01 -9.81
N ASN A 17 -9.50 12.82 -8.77
CA ASN A 17 -8.20 13.21 -8.22
C ASN A 17 -7.40 11.99 -7.73
N PHE A 18 -8.06 11.05 -7.05
CA PHE A 18 -7.41 9.80 -6.63
C PHE A 18 -6.89 9.01 -7.84
N ALA A 19 -7.71 8.85 -8.88
CA ALA A 19 -7.32 8.12 -10.09
C ALA A 19 -6.15 8.82 -10.82
N GLN A 20 -6.15 10.16 -10.87
CA GLN A 20 -5.04 10.93 -11.42
C GLN A 20 -3.75 10.74 -10.61
N TYR A 21 -3.81 10.87 -9.28
CA TYR A 21 -2.64 10.68 -8.43
C TYR A 21 -2.09 9.26 -8.51
N ALA A 22 -2.96 8.25 -8.65
CA ALA A 22 -2.54 6.88 -8.88
C ALA A 22 -1.80 6.72 -10.22
N ASP A 23 -2.27 7.34 -11.30
CA ASP A 23 -1.57 7.32 -12.60
C ASP A 23 -0.20 8.03 -12.52
N GLU A 24 -0.12 9.19 -11.86
CA GLU A 24 1.16 9.86 -11.63
C GLU A 24 2.13 9.01 -10.81
N LEU A 25 1.63 8.30 -9.79
CA LEU A 25 2.42 7.43 -8.93
C LEU A 25 3.01 6.25 -9.71
N LEU A 26 2.24 5.63 -10.59
CA LEU A 26 2.68 4.50 -11.44
C LEU A 26 3.76 4.88 -12.44
N ARG A 27 3.87 6.17 -12.78
CA ARG A 27 4.92 6.68 -13.67
C ARG A 27 6.26 6.88 -12.99
N THR A 28 6.33 6.73 -11.66
CA THR A 28 7.60 6.83 -10.93
C THR A 28 8.48 5.62 -11.23
N LYS A 29 9.81 5.83 -11.24
CA LYS A 29 10.76 4.76 -11.55
C LYS A 29 10.69 3.60 -10.55
N PHE A 30 10.50 3.90 -9.26
CA PHE A 30 10.30 2.88 -8.23
C PHE A 30 9.09 1.99 -8.55
N ALA A 31 7.94 2.59 -8.86
CA ALA A 31 6.72 1.85 -9.21
C ALA A 31 6.89 1.01 -10.49
N GLN A 32 7.59 1.53 -11.49
CA GLN A 32 7.83 0.82 -12.76
C GLN A 32 8.81 -0.35 -12.63
N LYS A 33 9.85 -0.19 -11.81
CA LYS A 33 10.85 -1.24 -11.57
C LYS A 33 10.31 -2.34 -10.64
N GLY A 34 9.45 -1.97 -9.69
CA GLY A 34 8.98 -2.89 -8.64
C GLY A 34 10.10 -3.38 -7.71
N ASP A 35 11.23 -2.69 -7.69
CA ASP A 35 12.40 -3.05 -6.88
C ASP A 35 12.25 -2.53 -5.45
N THR A 36 11.87 -3.42 -4.54
CA THR A 36 11.76 -3.12 -3.10
C THR A 36 13.07 -3.34 -2.35
N GLY A 37 14.15 -3.70 -3.05
CA GLY A 37 15.39 -4.16 -2.48
C GLY A 37 15.44 -5.66 -2.20
N GLU A 38 16.62 -6.13 -1.82
CA GLU A 38 16.89 -7.52 -1.44
C GLU A 38 17.23 -7.60 0.04
N LEU A 39 16.67 -8.58 0.75
CA LEU A 39 17.03 -8.92 2.12
C LEU A 39 17.57 -10.35 2.16
N ARG A 40 18.80 -10.51 2.64
CA ARG A 40 19.40 -11.81 2.93
C ARG A 40 19.56 -11.98 4.42
N VAL A 41 19.15 -13.13 4.92
CA VAL A 41 19.26 -13.51 6.33
C VAL A 41 20.08 -14.78 6.41
N GLN A 42 21.15 -14.76 7.20
CA GLN A 42 22.04 -15.90 7.43
C GLN A 42 22.20 -16.15 8.92
N SER A 43 22.29 -17.42 9.32
CA SER A 43 22.67 -17.78 10.69
C SER A 43 24.19 -17.71 10.81
N THR A 44 24.70 -17.14 11.89
CA THR A 44 26.14 -17.15 12.20
C THR A 44 26.51 -18.43 12.94
N GLU A 45 27.81 -18.79 12.94
CA GLU A 45 28.34 -19.95 13.65
C GLU A 45 28.12 -19.86 15.18
N GLU A 46 28.03 -18.63 15.72
CA GLU A 46 27.74 -18.35 17.13
C GLU A 46 26.24 -18.40 17.47
N GLY A 47 25.38 -18.79 16.52
CA GLY A 47 23.92 -18.86 16.71
C GLY A 47 23.19 -17.51 16.63
N GLY A 48 23.84 -16.48 16.10
CA GLY A 48 23.23 -15.18 15.80
C GLY A 48 22.61 -15.10 14.41
N LEU A 49 21.95 -13.99 14.11
CA LEU A 49 21.44 -13.68 12.76
C LEU A 49 22.26 -12.54 12.15
N GLN A 50 22.69 -12.73 10.91
CA GLN A 50 23.29 -11.69 10.08
C GLN A 50 22.31 -11.27 9.00
N PHE A 51 22.10 -9.96 8.87
CA PHE A 51 21.23 -9.35 7.88
C PHE A 51 22.07 -8.56 6.87
N GLU A 52 21.86 -8.83 5.59
CA GLU A 52 22.40 -8.04 4.49
C GLU A 52 21.23 -7.49 3.68
N ALA A 53 21.16 -6.17 3.55
CA ALA A 53 20.10 -5.49 2.82
C ALA A 53 20.70 -4.70 1.65
N ARG A 54 20.12 -4.87 0.46
CA ARG A 54 20.39 -4.04 -0.70
C ARG A 54 19.16 -3.20 -0.97
N LEU A 55 19.28 -1.90 -0.75
CA LEU A 55 18.19 -0.95 -1.01
C LEU A 55 18.17 -0.52 -2.48
N PRO A 56 17.00 -0.16 -3.02
CA PRO A 56 16.90 0.52 -4.31
C PRO A 56 17.50 1.93 -4.23
N ASP A 57 17.59 2.59 -5.38
CA ASP A 57 17.98 4.00 -5.46
C ASP A 57 17.03 4.86 -4.62
N TRP A 58 17.58 5.56 -3.62
CA TRP A 58 16.79 6.31 -2.67
C TRP A 58 16.16 7.58 -3.27
N ASP A 59 16.73 8.13 -4.35
CA ASP A 59 16.13 9.26 -5.05
C ASP A 59 14.84 8.80 -5.75
N ASP A 60 14.85 7.60 -6.35
CA ASP A 60 13.67 6.98 -6.95
C ASP A 60 12.58 6.71 -5.88
N VAL A 61 12.98 6.23 -4.69
CA VAL A 61 12.08 6.03 -3.53
C VAL A 61 11.49 7.35 -3.05
N THR A 62 12.31 8.39 -2.89
CA THR A 62 11.87 9.70 -2.39
C THR A 62 10.83 10.33 -3.32
N VAL A 63 11.06 10.27 -4.63
CA VAL A 63 10.08 10.74 -5.63
C VAL A 63 8.77 9.96 -5.52
N PHE A 64 8.85 8.63 -5.38
CA PHE A 64 7.69 7.78 -5.16
C PHE A 64 6.92 8.17 -3.90
N LEU A 65 7.58 8.27 -2.74
CA LEU A 65 6.95 8.64 -1.48
C LEU A 65 6.30 10.01 -1.52
N HIS A 66 6.92 10.98 -2.20
CA HIS A 66 6.36 12.31 -2.35
C HIS A 66 5.08 12.29 -3.19
N LYS A 67 5.08 11.54 -4.31
CA LYS A 67 3.89 11.33 -5.15
C LYS A 67 2.82 10.50 -4.45
N PHE A 68 3.20 9.59 -3.56
CA PHE A 68 2.25 8.73 -2.86
C PHE A 68 1.54 9.42 -1.69
N ARG A 69 2.15 10.49 -1.16
CA ARG A 69 1.68 11.23 0.02
C ARG A 69 0.17 11.56 0.01
N PRO A 70 -0.45 12.10 -1.07
CA PRO A 70 -1.87 12.43 -1.08
C PRO A 70 -2.79 11.23 -0.83
N ILE A 71 -2.34 10.03 -1.19
CA ILE A 71 -3.10 8.79 -1.06
C ILE A 71 -2.79 8.08 0.27
N LEU A 72 -1.58 8.26 0.82
CA LEU A 72 -1.10 7.63 2.05
C LEU A 72 -1.52 8.35 3.33
N LEU A 73 -1.58 9.67 3.34
CA LEU A 73 -1.78 10.42 4.59
C LEU A 73 -3.26 10.57 4.94
N GLN A 74 -3.61 10.25 6.18
CA GLN A 74 -5.00 10.21 6.66
C GLN A 74 -5.77 11.53 6.52
N ASN A 75 -5.06 12.67 6.60
CA ASN A 75 -5.67 13.99 6.55
C ASN A 75 -6.01 14.44 5.12
N GLU A 76 -5.47 13.77 4.11
CA GLU A 76 -5.69 14.11 2.70
C GLU A 76 -7.10 13.69 2.25
N SER A 77 -7.67 14.44 1.31
CA SER A 77 -9.02 14.16 0.79
C SER A 77 -9.07 12.87 -0.05
N THR A 78 -7.94 12.52 -0.68
CA THR A 78 -7.75 11.33 -1.50
C THR A 78 -7.11 10.16 -0.74
N PHE A 79 -7.08 10.22 0.60
CA PHE A 79 -6.63 9.11 1.42
C PHE A 79 -7.36 7.80 1.05
N PHE A 80 -6.60 6.72 0.84
CA PHE A 80 -7.13 5.45 0.32
C PHE A 80 -8.43 4.99 1.00
N TYR A 81 -8.48 4.96 2.33
CA TYR A 81 -9.67 4.49 3.04
C TYR A 81 -10.88 5.41 2.88
N LYS A 82 -10.68 6.73 2.69
CA LYS A 82 -11.79 7.66 2.39
C LYS A 82 -12.39 7.34 1.03
N ILE A 83 -11.54 7.12 0.03
CA ILE A 83 -11.96 6.78 -1.34
C ILE A 83 -12.70 5.44 -1.37
N VAL A 84 -12.17 4.41 -0.71
CA VAL A 84 -12.86 3.12 -0.62
C VAL A 84 -14.20 3.25 0.11
N ASN A 85 -14.30 4.09 1.13
CA ASN A 85 -15.56 4.32 1.84
C ASN A 85 -16.60 5.04 0.99
N ILE A 86 -16.20 5.99 0.15
CA ILE A 86 -17.09 6.61 -0.85
C ILE A 86 -17.65 5.53 -1.78
N LEU A 87 -16.77 4.72 -2.38
CA LEU A 87 -17.19 3.64 -3.28
C LEU A 87 -18.09 2.61 -2.59
N ALA A 88 -17.77 2.20 -1.37
CA ALA A 88 -18.54 1.21 -0.63
C ALA A 88 -19.93 1.72 -0.20
N ARG A 89 -20.07 3.03 0.01
CA ARG A 89 -21.32 3.69 0.38
C ARG A 89 -22.28 3.77 -0.81
N GLU A 90 -21.77 4.18 -1.98
CA GLU A 90 -22.64 4.41 -3.14
C GLU A 90 -22.85 3.15 -4.01
N LEU A 91 -21.97 2.15 -3.93
CA LEU A 91 -22.04 0.94 -4.75
C LEU A 91 -22.43 -0.27 -3.92
N GLU A 92 -23.74 -0.44 -3.73
CA GLU A 92 -24.30 -1.54 -2.95
C GLU A 92 -24.38 -2.85 -3.75
N HIS A 93 -23.24 -3.37 -4.18
CA HIS A 93 -23.16 -4.67 -4.85
C HIS A 93 -22.21 -5.63 -4.11
N PRO A 94 -22.60 -6.89 -3.83
CA PRO A 94 -21.76 -7.86 -3.13
C PRO A 94 -20.37 -8.06 -3.73
N TYR A 95 -20.26 -8.17 -5.06
CA TYR A 95 -18.96 -8.22 -5.74
C TYR A 95 -18.09 -6.98 -5.51
N VAL A 96 -18.67 -5.77 -5.53
CA VAL A 96 -17.93 -4.53 -5.27
C VAL A 96 -17.47 -4.51 -3.81
N ARG A 97 -18.35 -4.83 -2.87
CA ARG A 97 -17.98 -4.93 -1.44
C ARG A 97 -16.84 -5.93 -1.21
N GLY A 98 -16.92 -7.12 -1.83
CA GLY A 98 -15.87 -8.14 -1.76
C GLY A 98 -14.56 -7.67 -2.38
N PHE A 99 -14.61 -7.00 -3.54
CA PHE A 99 -13.43 -6.37 -4.16
C PHE A 99 -12.79 -5.34 -3.22
N LEU A 100 -13.55 -4.35 -2.76
CA LEU A 100 -13.06 -3.29 -1.89
C LEU A 100 -12.50 -3.85 -0.56
N GLN A 101 -13.10 -4.91 -0.01
CA GLN A 101 -12.59 -5.57 1.20
C GLN A 101 -11.23 -6.22 0.96
N ARG A 102 -11.02 -6.88 -0.19
CA ARG A 102 -9.71 -7.45 -0.57
C ARG A 102 -8.66 -6.36 -0.73
N GLU A 103 -8.99 -5.26 -1.40
CA GLU A 103 -8.04 -4.15 -1.57
C GLU A 103 -7.71 -3.46 -0.24
N LYS A 104 -8.67 -3.33 0.68
CA LYS A 104 -8.38 -2.88 2.07
C LYS A 104 -7.42 -3.83 2.80
N ALA A 105 -7.64 -5.14 2.66
CA ALA A 105 -6.76 -6.13 3.28
C ALA A 105 -5.34 -6.06 2.71
N ARG A 106 -5.21 -5.93 1.39
CA ARG A 106 -3.93 -5.72 0.71
C ARG A 106 -3.24 -4.45 1.20
N TYR A 107 -3.94 -3.31 1.17
CA TYR A 107 -3.40 -2.01 1.58
C TYR A 107 -2.95 -1.99 3.04
N SER A 108 -3.64 -2.71 3.94
CA SER A 108 -3.24 -2.83 5.35
C SER A 108 -2.02 -3.74 5.60
N GLY A 109 -1.52 -4.41 4.56
CA GLY A 109 -0.44 -5.40 4.67
C GLY A 109 -0.89 -6.78 5.14
N LYS A 110 -2.18 -7.01 5.41
CA LYS A 110 -2.70 -8.31 5.89
C LYS A 110 -2.44 -9.46 4.92
N ILE A 111 -2.47 -9.19 3.61
CA ILE A 111 -2.13 -10.21 2.60
C ILE A 111 -0.66 -10.62 2.74
N LEU A 112 0.25 -9.65 2.87
CA LEU A 112 1.67 -9.95 3.06
C LEU A 112 1.92 -10.67 4.40
N GLN A 113 1.28 -10.22 5.47
CA GLN A 113 1.36 -10.85 6.80
C GLN A 113 0.88 -12.31 6.80
N SER A 114 -0.11 -12.64 5.96
CA SER A 114 -0.58 -14.02 5.82
C SER A 114 0.45 -14.95 5.19
N ALA A 115 1.39 -14.40 4.41
CA ALA A 115 2.50 -15.16 3.84
C ALA A 115 3.64 -15.32 4.84
N PHE A 116 4.00 -14.24 5.53
CA PHE A 116 4.99 -14.26 6.61
C PHE A 116 4.78 -13.07 7.54
N GLN A 117 5.08 -13.24 8.83
CA GLN A 117 5.02 -12.17 9.82
C GLN A 117 6.39 -12.02 10.47
N ILE A 118 6.90 -10.80 10.54
CA ILE A 118 8.16 -10.49 11.23
C ILE A 118 7.83 -9.63 12.43
N THR A 119 8.22 -10.10 13.62
CA THR A 119 7.99 -9.43 14.89
C THR A 119 9.30 -9.10 15.58
N SER A 120 9.43 -7.88 16.09
CA SER A 120 10.53 -7.45 16.95
C SER A 120 9.95 -6.64 18.10
N ASN A 121 10.24 -7.03 19.35
CA ASN A 121 9.71 -6.38 20.55
C ASN A 121 8.17 -6.16 20.51
N ASP A 122 7.42 -7.22 20.18
CA ASP A 122 5.96 -7.25 20.04
C ASP A 122 5.39 -6.34 18.91
N ILE A 123 6.24 -5.76 18.06
CA ILE A 123 5.84 -4.96 16.90
C ILE A 123 5.93 -5.80 15.64
N ILE A 124 4.84 -5.87 14.88
CA ILE A 124 4.83 -6.48 13.55
C ILE A 124 5.45 -5.49 12.54
N ILE A 125 6.64 -5.82 12.03
CA ILE A 125 7.41 -4.92 11.16
C ILE A 125 6.73 -4.74 9.80
N ASN A 126 6.24 -5.81 9.20
CA ASN A 126 5.52 -5.75 7.91
C ASN A 126 4.03 -5.38 8.08
N SER A 127 3.75 -4.37 8.90
CA SER A 127 2.41 -3.84 9.15
C SER A 127 2.21 -2.42 8.66
N GLU A 128 0.96 -2.05 8.39
CA GLU A 128 0.60 -0.68 8.06
C GLU A 128 0.99 0.31 9.16
N GLN A 129 0.84 -0.07 10.43
CA GLN A 129 1.22 0.79 11.55
C GLN A 129 2.72 1.05 11.56
N ALA A 130 3.54 0.01 11.38
CA ALA A 130 5.00 0.15 11.33
C ALA A 130 5.45 1.01 10.14
N VAL A 131 4.85 0.84 8.96
CA VAL A 131 5.13 1.71 7.80
C VAL A 131 4.71 3.15 8.07
N SER A 132 3.54 3.37 8.68
CA SER A 132 3.09 4.72 9.01
C SER A 132 4.02 5.40 10.01
N ASP A 133 4.46 4.68 11.03
CA ASP A 133 5.42 5.19 12.02
C ASP A 133 6.77 5.50 11.38
N TRP A 134 7.26 4.63 10.49
CA TRP A 134 8.49 4.87 9.74
C TRP A 134 8.42 6.10 8.83
N LEU A 135 7.35 6.24 8.04
CA LEU A 135 7.14 7.40 7.19
C LEU A 135 7.08 8.70 8.00
N ASN A 136 6.39 8.69 9.14
CA ASN A 136 6.30 9.87 10.00
C ASN A 136 7.62 10.19 10.70
N ALA A 137 8.39 9.16 11.10
CA ALA A 137 9.67 9.29 11.79
C ALA A 137 10.80 9.79 10.86
N TYR A 138 10.87 9.30 9.62
CA TYR A 138 12.04 9.52 8.77
C TYR A 138 11.74 10.32 7.49
N GLU A 139 10.55 10.19 6.92
CA GLU A 139 10.26 10.71 5.57
C GLU A 139 9.41 11.99 5.56
N TYR A 140 8.53 12.18 6.53
CA TYR A 140 7.55 13.28 6.51
C TYR A 140 7.67 14.26 7.67
N HIS A 141 7.44 13.81 8.90
CA HIS A 141 7.23 14.71 10.04
C HIS A 141 8.39 14.76 11.02
N ARG A 142 9.39 13.88 10.87
CA ARG A 142 10.53 13.74 11.80
C ARG A 142 10.08 13.60 13.26
N ALA A 143 9.01 12.83 13.47
CA ALA A 143 8.39 12.66 14.76
C ALA A 143 9.30 11.87 15.72
N GLU A 144 9.81 12.52 16.75
CA GLU A 144 10.80 11.96 17.70
C GLU A 144 10.26 10.75 18.48
N ASP A 145 8.98 10.75 18.83
CA ASP A 145 8.30 9.63 19.50
C ASP A 145 8.27 8.36 18.62
N LYS A 146 8.08 8.56 17.31
CA LYS A 146 8.09 7.46 16.33
C LYS A 146 9.50 6.97 16.03
N GLN A 147 10.49 7.85 16.03
CA GLN A 147 11.90 7.46 15.94
C GLN A 147 12.30 6.57 17.12
N ALA A 148 11.98 6.98 18.35
CA ALA A 148 12.29 6.20 19.54
C ALA A 148 11.63 4.80 19.56
N LEU A 149 10.45 4.66 18.95
CA LEU A 149 9.79 3.35 18.79
C LEU A 149 10.55 2.46 17.80
N LEU A 150 11.00 3.02 16.68
CA LEU A 150 11.72 2.28 15.64
C LEU A 150 13.14 1.93 16.05
N GLU A 151 13.79 2.77 16.85
CA GLU A 151 15.09 2.43 17.46
C GLU A 151 15.03 1.14 18.27
N LYS A 152 13.91 0.88 18.98
CA LYS A 152 13.71 -0.39 19.70
C LYS A 152 13.62 -1.56 18.73
N VAL A 153 12.95 -1.41 17.60
CA VAL A 153 12.89 -2.44 16.53
C VAL A 153 14.28 -2.72 15.96
N HIS A 154 15.08 -1.66 15.79
CA HIS A 154 16.41 -1.74 15.18
C HIS A 154 17.50 -2.39 16.04
N THR A 155 17.22 -2.64 17.32
CA THR A 155 18.15 -3.39 18.21
C THR A 155 18.36 -4.82 17.75
N MET A 156 17.34 -5.48 17.19
CA MET A 156 17.41 -6.87 16.70
C MET A 156 17.41 -6.95 15.17
N PHE A 157 16.91 -5.92 14.49
CA PHE A 157 16.65 -5.95 13.05
C PHE A 157 17.11 -4.64 12.39
N PRO A 158 18.25 -4.60 11.68
CA PRO A 158 18.84 -3.35 11.18
C PRO A 158 17.85 -2.48 10.39
N LEU A 159 18.02 -1.15 10.47
CA LEU A 159 17.13 -0.20 9.78
C LEU A 159 17.02 -0.47 8.27
N ASP A 160 18.13 -0.77 7.60
CA ASP A 160 18.08 -1.05 6.15
C ASP A 160 17.35 -2.36 5.82
N ALA A 161 17.42 -3.37 6.69
CA ALA A 161 16.59 -4.55 6.56
C ALA A 161 15.10 -4.21 6.75
N SER A 162 14.78 -3.33 7.71
CA SER A 162 13.41 -2.85 7.94
C SER A 162 12.86 -2.09 6.73
N LYS A 163 13.68 -1.24 6.11
CA LYS A 163 13.32 -0.48 4.90
C LYS A 163 12.91 -1.41 3.75
N VAL A 164 13.61 -2.52 3.51
CA VAL A 164 13.19 -3.49 2.48
C VAL A 164 11.77 -3.97 2.74
N LEU A 165 11.45 -4.35 3.99
CA LEU A 165 10.10 -4.79 4.37
C LEU A 165 9.05 -3.68 4.24
N PHE A 166 9.39 -2.45 4.64
CA PHE A 166 8.50 -1.30 4.49
C PHE A 166 8.21 -0.99 3.02
N LEU A 167 9.23 -1.05 2.16
CA LEU A 167 9.08 -0.90 0.72
C LEU A 167 8.24 -2.02 0.11
N SER A 168 8.36 -3.27 0.60
CA SER A 168 7.45 -4.36 0.19
C SER A 168 6.00 -4.08 0.57
N VAL A 169 5.73 -3.57 1.78
CA VAL A 169 4.37 -3.19 2.18
C VAL A 169 3.85 -1.99 1.36
N LEU A 170 4.71 -1.02 1.03
CA LEU A 170 4.36 0.09 0.15
C LEU A 170 4.03 -0.37 -1.27
N ASN A 171 4.71 -1.40 -1.76
CA ASN A 171 4.40 -2.00 -3.05
C ASN A 171 3.02 -2.69 -3.04
N GLU A 172 2.67 -3.39 -1.94
CA GLU A 172 1.31 -3.93 -1.75
C GLU A 172 0.25 -2.82 -1.71
N LYS A 173 0.54 -1.72 -1.03
CA LYS A 173 -0.32 -0.52 -1.01
C LYS A 173 -0.48 0.07 -2.42
N LEU A 174 0.59 0.13 -3.21
CA LEU A 174 0.57 0.59 -4.61
C LEU A 174 -0.37 -0.28 -5.45
N PHE A 175 -0.29 -1.61 -5.36
CA PHE A 175 -1.19 -2.52 -6.08
C PHE A 175 -2.66 -2.27 -5.71
N ALA A 176 -2.97 -2.12 -4.42
CA ALA A 176 -4.33 -1.84 -3.97
C ALA A 176 -4.86 -0.51 -4.52
N VAL A 177 -4.02 0.51 -4.54
CA VAL A 177 -4.33 1.83 -5.09
C VAL A 177 -4.58 1.76 -6.58
N TYR A 178 -3.73 1.03 -7.32
CA TYR A 178 -3.89 0.85 -8.75
C TYR A 178 -5.20 0.13 -9.08
N ASN A 179 -5.53 -0.94 -8.37
CA ASN A 179 -6.78 -1.69 -8.59
C ASN A 179 -8.02 -0.80 -8.36
N VAL A 180 -8.03 -0.03 -7.27
CA VAL A 180 -9.14 0.89 -6.97
C VAL A 180 -9.20 2.02 -8.01
N ALA A 181 -8.06 2.57 -8.43
CA ALA A 181 -8.02 3.60 -9.46
C ALA A 181 -8.51 3.08 -10.82
N GLY A 182 -8.11 1.87 -11.21
CA GLY A 182 -8.60 1.23 -12.43
C GLY A 182 -10.11 0.99 -12.39
N PHE A 183 -10.64 0.57 -11.23
CA PHE A 183 -12.09 0.45 -11.04
C PHE A 183 -12.81 1.80 -11.20
N ILE A 184 -12.28 2.88 -10.61
CA ILE A 184 -12.80 4.24 -10.78
C ILE A 184 -12.74 4.66 -12.26
N GLN A 185 -11.63 4.39 -12.96
CA GLN A 185 -11.44 4.76 -14.37
C GLN A 185 -12.47 4.08 -15.30
N VAL A 186 -12.85 2.84 -15.01
CA VAL A 186 -13.95 2.15 -15.70
C VAL A 186 -15.27 2.86 -15.45
N MET A 187 -15.57 3.23 -14.19
CA MET A 187 -16.82 3.94 -13.86
C MET A 187 -16.95 5.31 -14.54
N VAL A 188 -15.85 6.05 -14.67
CA VAL A 188 -15.84 7.35 -15.36
C VAL A 188 -15.75 7.23 -16.89
N GLY A 189 -15.79 6.01 -17.45
CA GLY A 189 -15.75 5.79 -18.89
C GLY A 189 -14.42 6.14 -19.57
N LYS A 190 -13.32 6.23 -18.80
CA LYS A 190 -11.97 6.51 -19.33
C LYS A 190 -11.28 5.26 -19.87
N ILE A 191 -11.82 4.07 -19.59
CA ILE A 191 -11.41 2.78 -20.17
C ILE A 191 -12.67 2.13 -20.78
N PRO A 192 -12.61 1.58 -22.01
CA PRO A 192 -13.77 0.94 -22.65
C PRO A 192 -14.30 -0.23 -21.81
N ASP A 193 -15.62 -0.45 -21.90
CA ASP A 193 -16.41 -1.38 -21.09
C ASP A 193 -15.69 -2.70 -20.76
N MET A 194 -15.49 -2.95 -19.46
CA MET A 194 -14.91 -4.21 -18.98
C MET A 194 -16.02 -5.27 -18.89
N ASN A 195 -16.09 -6.15 -19.88
CA ASN A 195 -16.93 -7.36 -19.82
C ASN A 195 -16.31 -8.36 -18.83
N ILE A 196 -16.72 -8.29 -17.56
CA ILE A 196 -16.30 -9.26 -16.54
C ILE A 196 -17.16 -10.53 -16.69
N THR A 197 -16.62 -11.52 -17.41
CA THR A 197 -17.17 -12.88 -17.42
C THR A 197 -16.67 -13.62 -16.20
N ALA A 198 -17.47 -13.71 -15.14
CA ALA A 198 -17.17 -14.59 -14.02
C ALA A 198 -17.27 -16.04 -14.50
N MET A 199 -16.13 -16.73 -14.60
CA MET A 199 -16.16 -18.19 -14.76
C MET A 199 -16.61 -18.80 -13.43
N PRO A 200 -17.57 -19.75 -13.44
CA PRO A 200 -17.94 -20.47 -12.23
C PRO A 200 -16.70 -21.18 -11.69
N LEU A 201 -16.47 -21.05 -10.37
CA LEU A 201 -15.49 -21.85 -9.67
C LEU A 201 -15.86 -23.32 -9.92
N SER A 202 -14.96 -24.07 -10.55
CA SER A 202 -15.13 -25.51 -10.65
C SER A 202 -14.94 -26.10 -9.26
N ASP A 203 -15.99 -26.75 -8.77
CA ASP A 203 -15.92 -27.57 -7.57
C ASP A 203 -14.82 -28.63 -7.77
N LYS A 204 -13.83 -28.61 -6.88
CA LYS A 204 -12.90 -29.72 -6.63
C LYS A 204 -12.90 -30.03 -5.16
#